data_AF-A0A535PBL1-F1
#
_entry.id   AF-A0A535PBL1-F1
#
_cell.length_a   1.000
_cell.length_b   1.000
_cell.length_c   1.000
_cell.angle_alpha   90.00
_cell.angle_beta   90.00
_cell.angle_gamma   90.00
#
_symmetry.space_group_name_H-M   'P 1'
#
loop_
_entity.id
_entity.type
_entity.pdbx_description
1 polymer ?
#
loop_
_entity_poly.entity_id
_entity_poly.type
_entity_poly.pdbx_seq_one_letter_code
_entity_poly.pdbx_strand_id
1 'polypeptide(L)'
;MPAFVAGSASRTADSFSRSGMKGETTAPYDSQHALPARTAMSGYARPELLASAEWLADNIGRPGLRVLDVRWRPDGTGHAAYLAGHIPSAVHLDWATDLVEPSDPSGLYVLAGPEHVGSALSRAGVGDGTTVVLYDDMAALFSSRVWWSLRVYGFESARILDGGYGAWVGEGRQISNARTAPER
;
A
#
# COMPACT_ATOMS: atom_id res chain seq x y z
N MET A 1 -23.73 -37.45 38.48
CA MET A 1 -23.33 -38.82 38.10
C MET A 1 -24.60 -39.65 37.98
N PRO A 2 -24.79 -40.54 36.96
CA PRO A 2 -23.93 -40.89 35.81
C PRO A 2 -24.75 -40.81 34.47
N ALA A 3 -24.37 -41.23 33.27
CA ALA A 3 -23.19 -41.89 32.73
C ALA A 3 -23.12 -41.59 31.21
N PHE A 4 -21.91 -41.42 30.69
CA PHE A 4 -21.58 -41.56 29.26
C PHE A 4 -21.74 -43.03 28.82
N VAL A 5 -22.23 -43.27 27.60
CA VAL A 5 -22.03 -44.54 26.88
C VAL A 5 -21.42 -44.23 25.52
N ALA A 6 -20.22 -44.76 25.31
CA ALA A 6 -19.53 -44.82 24.04
C ALA A 6 -20.06 -45.99 23.20
N GLY A 7 -20.41 -45.73 21.94
CA GLY A 7 -20.79 -46.72 20.95
C GLY A 7 -19.77 -46.79 19.83
N SER A 8 -18.94 -47.82 19.87
CA SER A 8 -18.00 -48.26 18.84
C SER A 8 -18.72 -48.56 17.52
N ALA A 9 -18.15 -48.11 16.41
CA ALA A 9 -18.40 -48.68 15.09
C ALA A 9 -17.14 -48.56 14.23
N SER A 10 -16.33 -49.63 14.27
CA SER A 10 -15.29 -49.92 13.29
C SER A 10 -15.92 -49.98 11.89
N ARG A 11 -15.38 -49.21 10.94
CA ARG A 11 -15.57 -49.49 9.51
C ARG A 11 -14.22 -49.63 8.83
N THR A 12 -14.13 -50.77 8.16
CA THR A 12 -13.08 -51.33 7.34
C THR A 12 -12.54 -50.35 6.32
N ALA A 13 -11.20 -50.30 6.23
CA ALA A 13 -10.49 -49.67 5.14
C ALA A 13 -10.75 -50.44 3.84
N ASP A 14 -11.32 -49.77 2.85
CA ASP A 14 -11.36 -50.25 1.48
C ASP A 14 -10.36 -49.43 0.66
N SER A 15 -9.45 -50.15 0.03
CA SER A 15 -8.32 -49.65 -0.73
C SER A 15 -8.78 -49.22 -2.12
N PHE A 16 -8.68 -47.91 -2.41
CA PHE A 16 -8.72 -47.42 -3.78
C PHE A 16 -7.34 -46.89 -4.18
N SER A 17 -6.61 -47.77 -4.87
CA SER A 17 -5.45 -47.38 -5.67
C SER A 17 -5.93 -46.78 -6.98
N ARG A 18 -5.61 -45.50 -7.21
CA ARG A 18 -5.49 -44.94 -8.57
C ARG A 18 -4.24 -44.07 -8.66
N SER A 19 -3.23 -44.71 -9.25
CA SER A 19 -2.13 -44.16 -10.01
C SER A 19 -2.46 -42.83 -10.71
N GLY A 20 -1.50 -41.89 -10.64
CA GLY A 20 -1.27 -40.91 -11.69
C GLY A 20 -1.56 -39.44 -11.38
N MET A 21 -0.78 -38.83 -10.48
CA MET A 21 -0.48 -37.39 -10.57
C MET A 21 1.01 -37.19 -10.33
N LYS A 22 1.71 -36.88 -11.42
CA LYS A 22 3.12 -36.50 -11.40
C LYS A 22 3.26 -35.22 -10.59
N GLY A 23 4.23 -35.18 -9.68
CA GLY A 23 4.59 -33.99 -8.93
C GLY A 23 4.99 -32.88 -9.88
N GLU A 24 4.25 -31.79 -9.87
CA GLU A 24 4.70 -30.51 -10.41
C GLU A 24 5.47 -29.81 -9.29
N THR A 25 6.79 -30.02 -9.30
CA THR A 25 7.73 -29.23 -8.51
C THR A 25 7.64 -27.78 -8.97
N THR A 26 6.97 -26.94 -8.20
CA THR A 26 7.05 -25.48 -8.39
C THR A 26 8.50 -25.06 -8.16
N ALA A 27 9.14 -24.55 -9.21
CA ALA A 27 10.48 -24.00 -9.13
C ALA A 27 10.53 -22.89 -8.05
N PRO A 28 11.62 -22.79 -7.26
CA PRO A 28 11.76 -21.69 -6.32
C PRO A 28 11.80 -20.36 -7.08
N TYR A 29 11.16 -19.34 -6.51
CA TYR A 29 11.29 -17.95 -6.95
C TYR A 29 12.77 -17.56 -6.84
N ASP A 30 13.41 -17.38 -8.00
CA ASP A 30 14.83 -17.04 -8.08
C ASP A 30 15.03 -15.56 -7.72
N SER A 31 15.49 -15.31 -6.50
CA SER A 31 15.70 -13.98 -5.92
C SER A 31 16.97 -13.27 -6.41
N GLN A 32 17.59 -13.69 -7.52
CA GLN A 32 18.93 -13.22 -7.93
C GLN A 32 18.96 -12.27 -9.13
N HIS A 33 17.89 -11.50 -9.38
CA HIS A 33 18.00 -10.36 -10.30
C HIS A 33 17.87 -9.07 -9.52
N ALA A 34 19.02 -8.57 -9.04
CA ALA A 34 19.13 -7.18 -8.64
C ALA A 34 18.75 -6.33 -9.86
N LEU A 35 17.61 -5.65 -9.77
CA LEU A 35 17.17 -4.72 -10.80
C LEU A 35 18.26 -3.65 -10.96
N PRO A 36 18.71 -3.34 -12.19
CA PRO A 36 19.73 -2.32 -12.37
C PRO A 36 19.24 -1.00 -11.76
N ALA A 37 20.15 -0.27 -11.12
CA ALA A 37 19.89 1.07 -10.60
C ALA A 37 19.38 1.96 -11.75
N ARG A 38 18.06 2.15 -11.82
CA ARG A 38 17.38 2.90 -12.88
C ARG A 38 17.48 4.39 -12.58
N THR A 39 18.51 5.04 -13.10
CA THR A 39 18.45 6.48 -13.34
C THR A 39 17.69 6.71 -14.65
N ALA A 40 16.73 7.64 -14.56
CA ALA A 40 15.83 8.20 -15.58
C ALA A 40 14.54 7.42 -15.88
N MET A 41 13.43 8.07 -15.52
CA MET A 41 12.03 7.77 -15.86
C MET A 41 11.74 7.82 -17.38
N SER A 42 12.72 7.62 -18.26
CA SER A 42 12.70 7.97 -19.69
C SER A 42 12.02 6.95 -20.61
N GLY A 43 11.33 5.94 -20.08
CA GLY A 43 10.66 4.90 -20.87
C GLY A 43 9.13 4.89 -20.83
N TYR A 44 8.51 5.70 -19.96
CA TYR A 44 7.05 5.73 -19.81
C TYR A 44 6.41 6.82 -20.65
N ALA A 45 5.18 6.61 -21.14
CA ALA A 45 4.45 7.61 -21.90
C ALA A 45 4.05 8.85 -21.08
N ARG A 46 3.92 8.70 -19.75
CA ARG A 46 3.52 9.75 -18.80
C ARG A 46 4.44 9.72 -17.57
N PRO A 47 5.74 10.02 -17.73
CA PRO A 47 6.71 9.89 -16.65
C PRO A 47 6.43 10.86 -15.50
N GLU A 48 5.77 11.98 -15.75
CA GLU A 48 5.42 12.98 -14.73
C GLU A 48 4.43 12.48 -13.67
N LEU A 49 3.75 11.34 -13.91
CA LEU A 49 2.90 10.67 -12.93
C LEU A 49 3.69 9.84 -11.92
N LEU A 50 4.98 9.67 -12.13
CA LEU A 50 5.88 8.95 -11.24
C LEU A 50 6.87 9.90 -10.57
N ALA A 51 7.37 9.47 -9.43
CA ALA A 51 8.55 10.03 -8.77
C ALA A 51 9.54 8.89 -8.57
N SER A 52 10.80 9.06 -8.99
CA SER A 52 11.86 8.13 -8.55
C SER A 52 12.21 8.39 -7.09
N ALA A 53 12.81 7.40 -6.42
CA ALA A 53 13.33 7.56 -5.07
C ALA A 53 14.43 8.64 -5.00
N GLU A 54 15.26 8.75 -6.04
CA GLU A 54 16.24 9.83 -6.22
C GLU A 54 15.57 11.20 -6.26
N TRP A 55 14.59 11.39 -7.15
CA TRP A 55 13.88 12.66 -7.26
C TRP A 55 13.19 13.01 -5.94
N LEU A 56 12.54 12.06 -5.28
CA LEU A 56 11.87 12.32 -4.01
C LEU A 56 12.87 12.76 -2.94
N ALA A 57 14.04 12.12 -2.84
CA ALA A 57 15.07 12.51 -1.89
C ALA A 57 15.59 13.94 -2.11
N ASP A 58 15.76 14.36 -3.37
CA ASP A 58 16.20 15.71 -3.73
C ASP A 58 15.13 16.80 -3.53
N ASN A 59 13.87 16.39 -3.32
CA ASN A 59 12.72 17.27 -3.20
C ASN A 59 12.04 17.21 -1.83
N ILE A 60 12.48 16.31 -0.95
CA ILE A 60 11.89 16.12 0.38
C ILE A 60 11.98 17.42 1.20
N GLY A 61 10.88 17.77 1.88
CA GLY A 61 10.80 19.01 2.66
C GLY A 61 10.64 20.30 1.84
N ARG A 62 10.55 20.24 0.50
CA ARG A 62 10.21 21.44 -0.29
C ARG A 62 8.82 21.96 0.07
N PRO A 63 8.64 23.29 0.22
CA PRO A 63 7.32 23.87 0.40
C PRO A 63 6.37 23.45 -0.72
N GLY A 64 5.16 23.05 -0.35
CA GLY A 64 4.15 22.57 -1.30
C GLY A 64 4.34 21.13 -1.77
N LEU A 65 5.32 20.37 -1.27
CA LEU A 65 5.39 18.92 -1.47
C LEU A 65 4.89 18.18 -0.22
N ARG A 66 4.02 17.19 -0.42
CA ARG A 66 3.59 16.25 0.62
C ARG A 66 3.87 14.82 0.20
N VAL A 67 4.38 14.04 1.15
CA VAL A 67 4.61 12.61 0.99
C VAL A 67 3.54 11.89 1.80
N LEU A 68 2.76 11.02 1.18
CA LEU A 68 1.75 10.24 1.88
C LEU A 68 2.13 8.76 1.87
N ASP A 69 2.25 8.20 3.07
CA ASP A 69 2.30 6.77 3.29
C ASP A 69 0.88 6.24 3.30
N VAL A 70 0.54 5.44 2.30
CA VAL A 70 -0.81 4.85 2.18
C VAL A 70 -0.78 3.34 2.37
N ARG A 71 0.22 2.82 3.10
CA ARG A 71 0.28 1.41 3.45
C ARG A 71 -0.93 1.04 4.29
N TRP A 72 -1.67 0.08 3.76
CA TRP A 72 -2.90 -0.43 4.35
C TRP A 72 -2.92 -1.96 4.32
N ARG A 73 -3.51 -2.56 5.36
CA ARG A 73 -3.68 -4.00 5.49
C ARG A 73 -5.02 -4.30 6.16
N PRO A 74 -5.72 -5.39 5.77
CA PRO A 74 -6.99 -5.77 6.39
C PRO A 74 -6.90 -6.09 7.89
N ASP A 75 -5.72 -6.47 8.37
CA ASP A 75 -5.45 -6.77 9.79
C ASP A 75 -5.16 -5.50 10.63
N GLY A 76 -5.23 -4.31 10.03
CA GLY A 76 -4.98 -3.03 10.69
C GLY A 76 -3.50 -2.72 10.95
N THR A 77 -2.56 -3.55 10.48
CA THR A 77 -1.12 -3.35 10.74
C THR A 77 -0.47 -2.32 9.82
N GLY A 78 -1.22 -1.70 8.90
CA GLY A 78 -0.74 -0.62 8.02
C GLY A 78 -0.14 0.56 8.79
N HIS A 79 -0.89 1.13 9.74
CA HIS A 79 -0.40 2.25 10.56
C HIS A 79 0.79 1.84 11.46
N ALA A 80 0.81 0.60 11.97
CA ALA A 80 1.95 0.09 12.73
C ALA A 80 3.22 0.02 11.87
N ALA A 81 3.11 -0.36 10.59
CA ALA A 81 4.22 -0.35 9.65
C ALA A 81 4.73 1.07 9.37
N TYR A 82 3.85 2.06 9.30
CA TYR A 82 4.22 3.49 9.24
C TYR A 82 5.00 3.92 10.49
N LEU A 83 4.51 3.60 11.68
CA LEU A 83 5.18 3.97 12.94
C LEU A 83 6.53 3.28 13.11
N ALA A 84 6.70 2.05 12.60
CA ALA A 84 7.96 1.32 12.64
C ALA A 84 9.04 1.96 11.75
N GLY A 85 8.63 2.61 10.66
CA GLY A 85 9.54 3.33 9.76
C GLY A 85 8.83 3.77 8.50
N HIS A 86 9.03 5.02 8.10
CA HIS A 86 8.43 5.65 6.92
C HIS A 86 9.41 6.61 6.24
N ILE A 87 9.09 7.07 5.03
CA ILE A 87 9.89 8.09 4.34
C ILE A 87 9.83 9.40 5.15
N PRO A 88 10.93 10.14 5.36
CA PRO A 88 10.92 11.37 6.15
C PRO A 88 9.84 12.35 5.67
N SER A 89 9.24 13.09 6.60
CA SER A 89 8.09 14.00 6.35
C SER A 89 6.80 13.33 5.84
N ALA A 90 6.75 12.00 5.70
CA ALA A 90 5.54 11.34 5.28
C ALA A 90 4.46 11.42 6.36
N VAL A 91 3.22 11.66 5.92
CA VAL A 91 2.01 11.56 6.74
C VAL A 91 1.28 10.27 6.34
N HIS A 92 0.83 9.51 7.34
CA HIS A 92 0.01 8.32 7.07
C HIS A 92 -1.42 8.72 6.70
N LEU A 93 -1.93 8.16 5.62
CA LEU A 93 -3.31 8.29 5.19
C LEU A 93 -3.88 6.86 5.04
N ASP A 94 -4.90 6.55 5.83
CA ASP A 94 -5.51 5.23 5.84
C ASP A 94 -6.60 5.16 4.79
N TRP A 95 -6.30 4.51 3.67
CA TRP A 95 -7.21 4.42 2.52
C TRP A 95 -8.63 3.98 2.89
N ALA A 96 -8.79 3.00 3.80
CA ALA A 96 -10.11 2.46 4.12
C ALA A 96 -10.92 3.36 5.04
N THR A 97 -10.29 4.20 5.87
CA THR A 97 -11.05 5.16 6.71
C THR A 97 -11.17 6.54 6.07
N ASP A 98 -10.17 6.96 5.31
CA ASP A 98 -10.06 8.31 4.77
C ASP A 98 -10.68 8.46 3.37
N LEU A 99 -10.81 7.37 2.59
CA LEU A 99 -11.29 7.42 1.21
C LEU A 99 -12.47 6.51 0.91
N VAL A 100 -12.90 5.66 1.85
CA VAL A 100 -14.04 4.76 1.65
C VAL A 100 -15.23 5.26 2.45
N GLU A 101 -16.42 5.18 1.86
CA GLU A 101 -17.69 5.61 2.46
C GLU A 101 -17.97 4.79 3.73
N PRO A 102 -17.88 5.38 4.93
CA PRO A 102 -18.00 4.61 6.17
C PRO A 102 -19.42 4.08 6.41
N SER A 103 -20.43 4.72 5.81
CA SER A 103 -21.84 4.38 6.00
C SER A 103 -22.37 3.41 4.96
N ASP A 104 -21.55 2.96 4.02
CA ASP A 104 -21.99 2.09 2.94
C ASP A 104 -22.24 0.66 3.45
N PRO A 105 -23.47 0.12 3.34
CA PRO A 105 -23.82 -1.19 3.89
C PRO A 105 -23.48 -2.34 2.95
N SER A 106 -22.97 -2.09 1.74
CA SER A 106 -22.76 -3.13 0.72
C SER A 106 -21.56 -4.03 1.02
N GLY A 107 -20.69 -3.64 1.96
CA GLY A 107 -19.42 -4.30 2.23
C GLY A 107 -18.40 -4.11 1.10
N LEU A 108 -18.69 -3.22 0.14
CA LEU A 108 -17.78 -2.83 -0.91
C LEU A 108 -16.98 -1.59 -0.49
N TYR A 109 -15.79 -1.44 -1.07
CA TYR A 109 -14.97 -0.24 -0.89
C TYR A 109 -15.44 0.89 -1.83
N VAL A 110 -16.62 1.44 -1.52
CA VAL A 110 -17.22 2.58 -2.24
C VAL A 110 -16.46 3.85 -1.90
N LEU A 111 -16.12 4.65 -2.90
CA LEU A 111 -15.41 5.91 -2.71
C LEU A 111 -16.28 6.89 -1.90
N ALA A 112 -15.75 7.39 -0.78
CA ALA A 112 -16.42 8.40 0.04
C ALA A 112 -16.62 9.71 -0.73
N GLY A 113 -17.65 10.48 -0.40
CA GLY A 113 -17.95 11.77 -1.03
C GLY A 113 -16.85 12.84 -0.86
N PRO A 114 -16.92 13.94 -1.65
CA PRO A 114 -15.86 14.94 -1.73
C PRO A 114 -15.57 15.65 -0.40
N GLU A 115 -16.57 15.85 0.47
CA GLU A 115 -16.36 16.49 1.78
C GLU A 115 -15.51 15.61 2.71
N HIS A 116 -15.78 14.29 2.74
CA HIS A 116 -15.03 13.34 3.56
C HIS A 116 -13.58 13.23 3.10
N VAL A 117 -13.39 13.05 1.78
CA VAL A 117 -12.06 12.96 1.18
C VAL A 117 -11.30 14.28 1.34
N GLY A 118 -11.95 15.43 1.09
CA GLY A 118 -11.35 16.75 1.28
C GLY A 118 -10.90 16.99 2.72
N SER A 119 -11.70 16.57 3.70
CA SER A 119 -11.34 16.63 5.12
C SER A 119 -10.11 15.76 5.42
N ALA A 120 -10.04 14.54 4.88
CA ALA A 120 -8.88 13.67 5.04
C ALA A 120 -7.60 14.27 4.42
N LEU A 121 -7.70 14.81 3.21
CA LEU A 121 -6.58 15.48 2.54
C LEU A 121 -6.11 16.71 3.30
N SER A 122 -7.03 17.53 3.80
CA SER A 122 -6.69 18.69 4.63
C SER A 122 -5.96 18.28 5.91
N ARG A 123 -6.40 17.21 6.60
CA ARG A 123 -5.67 16.66 7.76
C ARG A 123 -4.27 16.16 7.39
N ALA A 124 -4.09 15.68 6.17
CA ALA A 124 -2.79 15.26 5.66
C ALA A 124 -1.91 16.43 5.16
N GLY A 125 -2.37 17.68 5.31
CA GLY A 125 -1.66 18.88 4.85
C GLY A 125 -1.65 19.04 3.34
N VAL A 126 -2.63 18.43 2.65
CA VAL A 126 -2.84 18.54 1.21
C VAL A 126 -3.94 19.55 0.93
N GLY A 127 -3.59 20.57 0.15
CA GLY A 127 -4.51 21.60 -0.32
C GLY A 127 -4.08 22.18 -1.66
N ASP A 128 -4.59 23.36 -1.97
CA ASP A 128 -4.28 24.05 -3.21
C ASP A 128 -2.77 24.28 -3.38
N GLY A 129 -2.27 24.08 -4.59
CA GLY A 129 -0.83 24.20 -4.91
C GLY A 129 0.06 23.08 -4.35
N THR A 130 -0.51 22.10 -3.64
CA THR A 130 0.25 20.96 -3.12
C THR A 130 0.54 19.95 -4.24
N THR A 131 1.77 19.46 -4.31
CA THR A 131 2.14 18.24 -5.05
C THR A 131 2.20 17.09 -4.06
N VAL A 132 1.57 15.98 -4.38
CA VAL A 132 1.53 14.77 -3.54
C VAL A 132 2.37 13.67 -4.17
N VAL A 133 3.20 13.02 -3.36
CA VAL A 133 3.87 11.76 -3.70
C VAL A 133 3.31 10.66 -2.81
N LEU A 134 2.66 9.69 -3.44
CA LEU A 134 2.02 8.55 -2.80
C LEU A 134 2.96 7.36 -2.84
N TYR A 135 3.02 6.59 -1.76
CA TYR A 135 3.70 5.30 -1.78
C TYR A 135 3.01 4.26 -0.89
N ASP A 136 3.23 2.99 -1.23
CA ASP A 136 2.93 1.84 -0.39
C ASP A 136 4.09 0.83 -0.44
N ASP A 137 3.90 -0.35 0.16
CA ASP A 137 4.82 -1.48 0.12
C ASP A 137 4.22 -2.72 -0.59
N MET A 138 3.19 -2.51 -1.42
CA MET A 138 2.42 -3.55 -2.09
C MET A 138 2.33 -3.28 -3.61
N ALA A 139 3.49 -3.02 -4.22
CA ALA A 139 3.62 -2.81 -5.68
C ALA A 139 2.62 -1.78 -6.25
N ALA A 140 2.48 -0.65 -5.55
CA ALA A 140 1.60 0.45 -5.90
C ALA A 140 0.09 0.17 -5.83
N LEU A 141 -0.34 -0.93 -5.17
CA LEU A 141 -1.76 -1.29 -5.08
C LEU A 141 -2.62 -0.19 -4.42
N PHE A 142 -2.21 0.33 -3.27
CA PHE A 142 -2.99 1.30 -2.50
C PHE A 142 -2.68 2.73 -2.91
N SER A 143 -1.43 3.02 -3.24
CA SER A 143 -1.02 4.31 -3.82
C SER A 143 -1.71 4.57 -5.16
N SER A 144 -1.92 3.57 -6.01
CA SER A 144 -2.72 3.73 -7.23
C SER A 144 -4.21 3.94 -6.95
N ARG A 145 -4.77 3.27 -5.93
CA ARG A 145 -6.16 3.50 -5.48
C ARG A 145 -6.36 4.94 -5.02
N VAL A 146 -5.47 5.44 -4.17
CA VAL A 146 -5.51 6.83 -3.68
C VAL A 146 -5.30 7.80 -4.84
N TRP A 147 -4.31 7.55 -5.70
CA TRP A 147 -4.04 8.36 -6.89
C TRP A 147 -5.28 8.47 -7.80
N TRP A 148 -5.98 7.37 -8.05
CA TRP A 148 -7.20 7.36 -8.84
C TRP A 148 -8.32 8.15 -8.15
N SER A 149 -8.52 7.97 -6.84
CA SER A 149 -9.52 8.72 -6.07
C SER A 149 -9.29 10.23 -6.14
N LEU A 150 -8.02 10.67 -6.07
CA LEU A 150 -7.66 12.08 -6.24
C LEU A 150 -8.09 12.61 -7.61
N ARG A 151 -7.89 11.82 -8.67
CA ARG A 151 -8.30 12.18 -10.04
C ARG A 151 -9.81 12.28 -10.20
N VAL A 152 -10.59 11.42 -9.54
CA VAL A 152 -12.06 11.51 -9.54
C VAL A 152 -12.53 12.88 -9.02
N TYR A 153 -11.81 13.45 -8.05
CA TYR A 153 -12.11 14.77 -7.48
C TYR A 153 -11.35 15.94 -8.15
N GLY A 154 -10.71 15.70 -9.30
CA GLY A 154 -10.01 16.76 -10.05
C GLY A 154 -8.65 17.16 -9.47
N PHE A 155 -8.11 16.43 -8.50
CA PHE A 155 -6.76 16.69 -7.99
C PHE A 155 -5.71 16.02 -8.90
N GLU A 156 -5.02 16.83 -9.70
CA GLU A 156 -4.09 16.36 -10.72
C GLU A 156 -2.63 16.28 -10.27
N SER A 157 -2.24 17.05 -9.25
CA SER A 157 -0.85 17.18 -8.80
C SER A 157 -0.42 16.03 -7.87
N ALA A 158 -0.62 14.79 -8.31
CA ALA A 158 -0.24 13.58 -7.57
C ALA A 158 0.64 12.66 -8.42
N ARG A 159 1.68 12.12 -7.78
CA ARG A 159 2.64 11.17 -8.33
C ARG A 159 2.70 9.91 -7.46
N ILE A 160 3.06 8.78 -8.05
CA ILE A 160 3.34 7.53 -7.32
C ILE A 160 4.87 7.34 -7.25
N LEU A 161 5.39 6.98 -6.08
CA LEU A 161 6.80 6.60 -5.92
C LEU A 161 7.07 5.28 -6.66
N ASP A 162 7.89 5.33 -7.70
CA ASP A 162 8.29 4.15 -8.47
C ASP A 162 9.07 3.17 -7.57
N GLY A 163 8.59 1.92 -7.52
CA GLY A 163 9.10 0.90 -6.59
C GLY A 163 8.69 1.04 -5.12
N GLY A 164 7.95 2.10 -4.75
CA GLY A 164 7.36 2.29 -3.43
C GLY A 164 8.36 2.33 -2.27
N TYR A 165 7.89 1.98 -1.07
CA TYR A 165 8.72 1.94 0.15
C TYR A 165 9.89 0.95 0.03
N GLY A 166 9.69 -0.16 -0.70
CA GLY A 166 10.71 -1.18 -0.91
C GLY A 166 11.93 -0.63 -1.67
N ALA A 167 11.71 0.12 -2.75
CA ALA A 167 12.81 0.76 -3.49
C ALA A 167 13.53 1.82 -2.64
N TRP A 168 12.78 2.63 -1.88
CA TRP A 168 13.36 3.63 -0.99
C TRP A 168 14.34 3.00 0.03
N VAL A 169 13.91 1.94 0.70
CA VAL A 169 14.74 1.20 1.67
C VAL A 169 15.86 0.44 0.97
N GLY A 170 15.60 -0.20 -0.17
CA GLY A 170 16.58 -0.96 -0.95
C GLY A 170 17.74 -0.10 -1.45
N GLU A 171 17.50 1.18 -1.71
CA GLU A 171 18.53 2.17 -2.05
C GLU A 171 19.27 2.72 -0.81
N GLY A 172 18.98 2.23 0.40
CA GLY A 172 19.63 2.65 1.63
C GLY A 172 19.30 4.08 2.08
N ARG A 173 18.14 4.61 1.65
CA ARG A 173 17.74 5.98 1.97
C ARG A 173 17.26 6.10 3.41
N GLN A 174 17.39 7.30 3.96
CA GLN A 174 16.99 7.60 5.33
C GLN A 174 15.50 7.31 5.54
N ILE A 175 15.17 6.67 6.66
CA ILE A 175 13.80 6.51 7.15
C ILE A 175 13.59 7.32 8.43
N SER A 176 12.34 7.61 8.74
CA SER A 176 11.89 8.28 9.96
C SER A 176 10.94 7.37 10.74
N ASN A 177 10.94 7.50 12.06
CA ASN A 177 9.89 7.01 12.95
C ASN A 177 9.27 8.15 13.78
N ALA A 178 9.68 9.40 13.50
CA ALA A 178 9.10 10.57 14.13
C ALA A 178 7.67 10.77 13.62
N ARG A 179 6.75 11.17 14.52
CA ARG A 179 5.40 11.56 14.09
C ARG A 179 5.50 12.86 13.29
N THR A 180 5.17 12.82 12.01
CA THR A 180 5.01 14.03 11.19
C THR A 180 3.66 14.65 11.51
N ALA A 181 3.66 15.87 12.05
CA ALA A 181 2.44 16.67 12.12
C ALA A 181 2.24 17.40 10.76
N PRO A 182 1.01 17.54 10.26
CA PRO A 182 0.74 18.37 9.10
C PRO A 182 1.14 19.83 9.42
N GLU A 183 2.01 20.44 8.59
CA GLU A 183 2.24 21.88 8.67
C GLU A 183 0.97 22.60 8.21
N ARG A 184 0.46 23.52 9.03
CA ARG A 184 -0.72 24.35 8.75
C ARG A 184 -0.48 25.37 7.64
#